data_AF-A0A357KRT5-F1
#
_entry.id   AF-A0A357KRT5-F1
#
_cell.length_a   1.000
_cell.length_b   1.000
_cell.length_c   1.000
_cell.angle_alpha   90.00
_cell.angle_beta   90.00
_cell.angle_gamma   90.00
#
_symmetry.space_group_name_H-M   'P 1'
#
loop_
_entity.id
_entity.type
_entity.pdbx_description
1 polymer ?
#
loop_
_entity_poly.entity_id
_entity_poly.type
_entity_poly.pdbx_seq_one_letter_code
_entity_poly.pdbx_strand_id
1 'polypeptide(L)'
;VDRNGDLLEDVPVLSPLAECLSYQWPVQHISKTYQPKAPLEQPQFMIVYRNEETDEVGFMEANPVTARLFELIRDDASHTGRQLLEQIAKELQHPDPQIVIQGGHQILLKLHHAFIIPGTKASS
;
A
#
# COMPACT_ATOMS: atom_id res chain seq x y z
N VAL A 1 16.60 -7.45 -0.84
CA VAL A 1 15.33 -8.20 -0.98
C VAL A 1 15.45 -9.12 -2.17
N ASP A 2 14.76 -10.25 -2.17
CA ASP A 2 14.62 -11.08 -3.37
C ASP A 2 13.56 -10.45 -4.28
N ARG A 3 13.95 -10.04 -5.49
CA ARG A 3 13.03 -9.41 -6.45
C ARG A 3 12.03 -10.39 -7.06
N ASN A 4 12.32 -11.69 -7.01
CA ASN A 4 11.46 -12.74 -7.58
C ASN A 4 10.79 -13.60 -6.51
N GLY A 5 10.91 -13.22 -5.24
CA GLY A 5 10.28 -13.94 -4.14
C GLY A 5 8.76 -13.85 -4.19
N ASP A 6 8.10 -14.77 -3.50
CA ASP A 6 6.65 -14.88 -3.56
C ASP A 6 6.01 -13.81 -2.66
N LEU A 7 5.37 -12.80 -3.26
CA LEU A 7 4.77 -11.70 -2.51
C LEU A 7 3.69 -12.14 -1.50
N LEU A 8 3.08 -13.31 -1.68
CA LEU A 8 2.11 -13.86 -0.73
C LEU A 8 2.76 -14.74 0.34
N GLU A 9 3.69 -15.61 -0.04
CA GLU A 9 4.25 -16.63 0.87
C GLU A 9 5.52 -16.16 1.60
N ASP A 10 6.16 -15.10 1.11
CA ASP A 10 7.30 -14.44 1.75
C ASP A 10 6.90 -13.11 2.39
N VAL A 11 7.85 -12.51 3.10
CA VAL A 11 7.69 -11.22 3.79
C VAL A 11 7.95 -10.09 2.80
N PRO A 12 6.93 -9.33 2.34
CA PRO A 12 7.13 -8.17 1.49
C PRO A 12 7.90 -7.08 2.23
N VAL A 13 8.71 -6.31 1.50
CA VAL A 13 9.51 -5.22 2.07
C VAL A 13 9.27 -3.94 1.29
N LEU A 14 8.98 -2.85 2.00
CA LEU A 14 8.84 -1.52 1.39
C LEU A 14 10.19 -0.91 1.01
N SER A 15 10.21 -0.15 -0.09
CA SER A 15 11.34 0.74 -0.36
C SER A 15 11.38 1.85 0.70
N PRO A 16 12.57 2.22 1.20
CA PRO A 16 12.71 3.37 2.11
C PRO A 16 12.37 4.71 1.43
N LEU A 17 12.17 4.70 0.11
CA LEU A 17 11.81 5.86 -0.69
C LEU A 17 10.31 5.91 -1.02
N ALA A 18 9.50 5.06 -0.39
CA ALA A 18 8.06 5.08 -0.49
C ALA A 18 7.44 5.51 0.85
N GLU A 19 6.42 6.37 0.80
CA GLU A 19 5.65 6.82 1.96
C GLU A 19 4.17 6.86 1.62
N CYS A 20 3.30 6.42 2.53
CA CYS A 20 1.85 6.50 2.38
C CYS A 20 1.30 7.69 3.18
N LEU A 21 0.79 8.69 2.47
CA LEU A 21 0.28 9.93 3.02
C LEU A 21 -1.25 9.88 3.12
N SER A 22 -1.78 10.37 4.24
CA SER A 22 -3.21 10.48 4.50
C SER A 22 -3.62 11.95 4.53
N TYR A 23 -4.56 12.33 3.66
CA TYR A 23 -5.07 13.70 3.56
C TYR A 23 -6.56 13.75 3.88
N GLN A 24 -6.93 14.52 4.90
CA GLN A 24 -8.32 14.85 5.20
C GLN A 24 -8.86 15.99 4.36
N TRP A 25 -8.04 16.58 3.49
CA TRP A 25 -8.44 17.62 2.55
C TRP A 25 -8.23 17.11 1.13
N PRO A 26 -9.08 17.48 0.15
CA PRO A 26 -8.95 17.04 -1.24
C PRO A 26 -7.81 17.81 -1.94
N VAL A 27 -6.58 17.64 -1.45
CA VAL A 27 -5.39 18.42 -1.82
C VAL A 27 -5.11 18.44 -3.31
N GLN A 28 -5.42 17.34 -4.02
CA GLN A 28 -5.35 17.19 -5.48
C GLN A 28 -6.21 18.22 -6.25
N HIS A 29 -7.31 18.68 -5.64
CA HIS A 29 -8.27 19.58 -6.27
C HIS A 29 -8.10 21.04 -5.82
N ILE A 30 -7.33 21.30 -4.76
CA ILE A 30 -7.19 22.63 -4.19
C ILE A 30 -6.52 23.56 -5.21
N SER A 31 -7.21 24.64 -5.54
CA SER A 31 -6.75 25.64 -6.49
C SER A 31 -7.31 27.01 -6.11
N LYS A 32 -6.92 28.06 -6.84
CA LYS A 32 -7.50 29.40 -6.63
C LYS A 32 -9.02 29.42 -6.84
N THR A 33 -9.56 28.53 -7.68
CA THR A 33 -10.99 28.44 -8.03
C THR A 33 -11.74 27.39 -7.21
N TYR A 34 -11.03 26.48 -6.52
CA TYR A 34 -11.62 25.48 -5.65
C TYR A 34 -10.90 25.43 -4.30
N GLN A 35 -11.53 26.01 -3.28
CA GLN A 35 -11.06 25.97 -1.89
C GLN A 35 -12.10 25.24 -1.04
N PRO A 36 -11.84 23.98 -0.64
CA PRO A 36 -12.76 23.23 0.20
C PRO A 36 -12.95 23.97 1.53
N LYS A 37 -14.21 24.08 1.98
CA LYS A 37 -14.58 24.75 3.24
C LYS A 37 -14.67 23.79 4.43
N ALA A 38 -14.59 22.49 4.17
CA ALA A 38 -14.64 21.42 5.16
C ALA A 38 -13.70 20.28 4.72
N PRO A 39 -13.15 19.52 5.68
CA PRO A 39 -12.43 18.29 5.37
C PRO A 39 -13.36 17.22 4.78
N LEU A 40 -12.77 16.21 4.16
CA LEU A 40 -13.46 15.02 3.67
C LEU A 40 -13.93 14.17 4.86
N GLU A 41 -15.07 13.49 4.68
CA GLU A 41 -15.58 12.52 5.66
C GLU A 41 -14.64 11.33 5.83
N GLN A 42 -13.94 10.94 4.75
CA GLN A 42 -12.91 9.91 4.76
C GLN A 42 -11.60 10.46 4.18
N PRO A 43 -10.44 10.11 4.76
CA PRO A 43 -9.16 10.53 4.22
C PRO A 43 -8.91 9.93 2.83
N GLN A 44 -8.26 10.70 1.96
CA GLN A 44 -7.68 10.21 0.74
C GLN A 44 -6.24 9.78 1.01
N PHE A 45 -5.86 8.61 0.52
CA PHE A 45 -4.50 8.08 0.66
C PHE A 45 -3.74 8.21 -0.65
N MET A 46 -2.48 8.63 -0.55
CA MET A 46 -1.58 8.73 -1.68
C MET A 46 -0.22 8.17 -1.29
N ILE A 47 0.27 7.21 -2.06
CA ILE A 47 1.64 6.71 -1.94
C ILE A 47 2.52 7.59 -2.83
N VAL A 48 3.50 8.25 -2.22
CA VAL A 48 4.58 8.94 -2.92
C VAL A 48 5.78 8.02 -2.89
N TYR A 49 6.38 7.77 -4.04
CA TYR A 49 7.52 6.86 -4.14
C TYR A 49 8.54 7.35 -5.15
N ARG A 50 9.77 6.86 -5.04
CA ARG A 50 10.81 7.07 -6.04
C ARG A 50 11.11 5.75 -6.71
N ASN A 51 11.01 5.71 -8.03
CA ASN A 51 11.44 4.57 -8.80
C ASN A 51 12.98 4.51 -8.75
N GLU A 52 13.54 3.47 -8.14
CA GLU A 52 15.00 3.34 -7.98
C GLU A 52 15.74 3.15 -9.32
N GLU A 53 15.07 2.66 -10.36
CA GLU A 53 15.69 2.44 -11.67
C GLU A 53 15.72 3.71 -12.53
N THR A 54 14.70 4.57 -12.42
CA THR A 54 14.60 5.81 -13.22
C THR A 54 14.93 7.09 -12.45
N ASP A 55 15.02 7.03 -11.12
CA ASP A 55 15.13 8.17 -10.19
C ASP A 55 13.94 9.15 -10.26
N GLU A 56 12.82 8.73 -10.86
CA GLU A 56 11.62 9.55 -10.99
C GLU A 56 10.70 9.39 -9.77
N VAL A 57 10.08 10.50 -9.37
CA VAL A 57 9.05 10.51 -8.33
C VAL A 57 7.71 10.13 -8.93
N GLY A 58 7.07 9.10 -8.38
CA GLY A 58 5.74 8.63 -8.72
C GLY A 58 4.72 8.93 -7.62
N PHE A 59 3.46 8.99 -8.03
CA PHE A 59 2.32 9.18 -7.15
C PHE A 59 1.27 8.11 -7.48
N MET A 60 0.80 7.40 -6.46
CA MET A 60 -0.24 6.37 -6.60
C MET A 60 -1.37 6.64 -5.61
N GLU A 61 -2.59 6.82 -6.11
CA GLU A 61 -3.77 6.82 -5.24
C GLU A 61 -3.94 5.45 -4.60
N ALA A 62 -4.18 5.44 -3.30
CA ALA A 62 -4.39 4.25 -2.49
C ALA A 62 -5.81 4.28 -1.92
N ASN A 63 -6.48 3.12 -1.94
CA ASN A 63 -7.70 2.94 -1.18
C ASN A 63 -7.35 2.56 0.29
N PRO A 64 -8.34 2.52 1.21
CA PRO A 64 -8.08 2.17 2.60
C PRO A 64 -7.39 0.82 2.80
N VAL A 65 -7.69 -0.19 1.97
CA VAL A 65 -7.06 -1.51 2.04
C VAL A 65 -5.58 -1.44 1.64
N THR A 66 -5.24 -0.71 0.58
CA THR A 66 -3.86 -0.49 0.15
C THR A 66 -3.06 0.28 1.19
N ALA A 67 -3.64 1.34 1.78
CA ALA A 67 -3.00 2.12 2.84
C ALA A 67 -2.74 1.25 4.09
N ARG A 68 -3.75 0.45 4.50
CA ARG A 68 -3.60 -0.45 5.64
C ARG A 68 -2.53 -1.51 5.40
N LEU A 69 -2.49 -2.11 4.22
CA LEU A 69 -1.45 -3.06 3.84
C LEU A 69 -0.06 -2.41 3.90
N PHE A 70 0.09 -1.20 3.36
CA PHE A 70 1.34 -0.45 3.44
C PHE A 70 1.80 -0.24 4.88
N GLU A 71 0.91 0.22 5.76
CA GLU A 71 1.20 0.41 7.19
C GLU A 71 1.64 -0.90 7.85
N LEU A 72 0.94 -2.00 7.61
CA LEU A 72 1.29 -3.29 8.19
C LEU A 72 2.68 -3.77 7.75
N ILE A 73 3.03 -3.62 6.48
CA ILE A 73 4.38 -3.98 5.98
C ILE A 73 5.45 -3.08 6.61
N ARG A 74 5.16 -1.79 6.79
CA ARG A 74 6.08 -0.83 7.41
C ARG A 74 6.33 -1.16 8.87
N ASP A 75 5.27 -1.43 9.61
CA ASP A 75 5.31 -1.58 11.06
C ASP A 75 5.76 -2.99 11.48
N ASP A 76 5.56 -3.99 10.61
CA ASP A 76 5.92 -5.38 10.87
C ASP A 76 6.60 -6.07 9.67
N ALA A 77 7.92 -6.25 9.78
CA ALA A 77 8.76 -6.87 8.76
C ALA A 77 8.94 -8.39 8.96
N SER A 78 8.00 -9.07 9.62
CA SER A 78 8.06 -10.52 9.90
C SER A 78 6.92 -11.34 9.29
N HIS A 79 5.81 -10.70 8.92
CA HIS A 79 4.64 -11.39 8.39
C HIS A 79 4.69 -11.54 6.86
N THR A 80 4.18 -12.66 6.38
CA THR A 80 4.01 -12.89 4.94
C THR A 80 2.89 -12.04 4.37
N GLY A 81 2.91 -11.79 3.05
CA GLY A 81 1.83 -11.06 2.39
C GLY A 81 0.46 -11.68 2.66
N ARG A 82 0.37 -13.02 2.70
CA ARG A 82 -0.84 -13.75 3.07
C ARG A 82 -1.31 -13.42 4.48
N GLN A 83 -0.42 -13.49 5.46
CA GLN A 83 -0.78 -13.21 6.86
C GLN A 83 -1.28 -11.78 7.05
N LEU A 84 -0.65 -10.81 6.38
CA LEU A 84 -1.09 -9.41 6.40
C LEU A 84 -2.49 -9.24 5.80
N LEU A 85 -2.76 -9.89 4.67
CA LEU A 85 -4.08 -9.83 4.02
C LEU A 85 -5.17 -10.57 4.81
N GLU A 86 -4.83 -11.68 5.48
CA GLU A 86 -5.72 -12.35 6.41
C GLU A 86 -6.06 -11.49 7.63
N GLN A 87 -5.09 -10.73 8.14
CA GLN A 87 -5.34 -9.75 9.19
C GLN A 87 -6.31 -8.67 8.71
N ILE A 88 -6.09 -8.10 7.51
CA ILE A 88 -6.99 -7.10 6.95
C ILE A 88 -8.40 -7.67 6.73
N ALA A 89 -8.52 -8.90 6.24
CA ALA A 89 -9.81 -9.54 6.05
C ALA A 89 -10.60 -9.67 7.37
N LYS A 90 -9.89 -9.96 8.48
CA LYS A 90 -10.47 -9.99 9.83
C LYS A 90 -10.88 -8.60 10.31
N GLU A 91 -10.04 -7.58 10.09
CA GLU A 91 -10.34 -6.18 10.43
C GLU A 91 -11.59 -5.67 9.69
N LEU A 92 -11.77 -6.06 8.43
CA LEU A 92 -12.93 -5.72 7.61
C LEU A 92 -14.19 -6.53 7.96
N GLN A 93 -14.07 -7.59 8.77
CA GLN A 93 -15.14 -8.56 9.04
C GLN A 93 -15.80 -9.09 7.74
N HIS A 94 -15.00 -9.28 6.69
CA HIS A 94 -15.52 -9.64 5.38
C HIS A 94 -16.08 -11.08 5.40
N PRO A 95 -17.29 -11.34 4.87
CA PRO A 95 -17.91 -12.66 4.91
C PRO A 95 -17.13 -13.71 4.11
N ASP A 96 -16.31 -13.26 3.16
CA ASP A 96 -15.41 -14.10 2.37
C ASP A 96 -13.97 -13.52 2.41
N PRO A 97 -13.10 -14.00 3.32
CA PRO A 97 -11.72 -13.56 3.40
C PRO A 97 -10.90 -13.80 2.12
N GLN A 98 -11.27 -14.78 1.28
CA GLN A 98 -10.50 -15.09 0.08
C GLN A 98 -10.58 -13.98 -0.96
N ILE A 99 -11.71 -13.25 -1.04
CA ILE A 99 -11.84 -12.08 -1.91
C ILE A 99 -10.83 -10.99 -1.52
N VAL A 100 -10.65 -10.76 -0.21
CA VAL A 100 -9.68 -9.77 0.31
C VAL A 100 -8.26 -10.21 -0.01
N ILE A 101 -7.95 -11.49 0.15
CA ILE A 101 -6.61 -12.03 -0.15
C ILE A 101 -6.31 -11.94 -1.66
N GLN A 102 -7.25 -12.29 -2.53
CA GLN A 102 -7.06 -12.21 -3.98
C GLN A 102 -6.88 -10.75 -4.45
N GLY A 103 -7.75 -9.84 -3.99
CA GLY A 103 -7.62 -8.42 -4.30
C GLY A 103 -6.33 -7.82 -3.74
N GLY A 104 -5.98 -8.21 -2.52
CA GLY A 104 -4.74 -7.83 -1.86
C GLY A 104 -3.48 -8.29 -2.59
N HIS A 105 -3.50 -9.50 -3.14
CA HIS A 105 -2.39 -10.00 -3.96
C HIS A 105 -2.18 -9.15 -5.21
N GLN A 106 -3.27 -8.74 -5.88
CA GLN A 106 -3.16 -7.83 -7.03
C GLN A 106 -2.58 -6.47 -6.62
N ILE A 107 -2.88 -5.99 -5.41
CA ILE A 107 -2.27 -4.78 -4.87
C ILE A 107 -0.77 -4.99 -4.64
N LEU A 108 -0.35 -6.09 -4.02
CA LEU A 108 1.08 -6.42 -3.81
C LEU A 108 1.84 -6.42 -5.14
N LEU A 109 1.31 -7.07 -6.17
CA LEU A 109 1.89 -7.09 -7.51
C LEU A 109 2.00 -5.68 -8.11
N LYS A 110 0.97 -4.86 -7.98
CA LYS A 110 0.98 -3.47 -8.45
C LYS A 110 2.05 -2.62 -7.74
N LEU A 111 2.16 -2.77 -6.42
CA LEU A 111 3.17 -2.08 -5.62
C LEU A 111 4.59 -2.57 -5.98
N HIS A 112 4.73 -3.86 -6.29
CA HIS A 112 5.99 -4.44 -6.74
C HIS A 112 6.43 -3.88 -8.10
N HIS A 113 5.53 -3.84 -9.09
CA HIS A 113 5.79 -3.24 -10.39
C HIS A 113 6.17 -1.75 -10.32
N ALA A 114 5.67 -1.04 -9.30
CA ALA A 114 6.00 0.36 -9.06
C ALA A 114 7.29 0.58 -8.25
N PHE A 115 8.01 -0.49 -7.88
CA PHE A 115 9.17 -0.45 -6.96
C PHE A 115 8.85 0.06 -5.54
N ILE A 116 7.57 0.14 -5.18
CA ILE A 116 7.14 0.45 -3.82
C ILE A 116 7.46 -0.73 -2.90
N ILE A 117 7.26 -1.96 -3.39
CA ILE A 117 7.73 -3.20 -2.77
C ILE A 117 8.83 -3.77 -3.68
N PRO A 118 10.11 -3.46 -3.51
CA PRO A 118 11.17 -3.95 -4.40
C PRO A 118 11.36 -5.48 -4.38
N GLY A 119 10.78 -6.18 -3.41
CA GLY A 119 10.84 -7.63 -3.31
C GLY A 119 10.50 -8.14 -1.90
N THR A 120 10.90 -9.36 -1.60
CA THR A 120 10.58 -10.04 -0.32
C THR A 120 11.84 -10.44 0.46
N LYS A 121 11.63 -10.91 1.70
CA LYS A 121 12.57 -11.69 2.51
C LYS A 121 11.93 -13.04 2.80
N ALA A 122 12.73 -14.10 2.86
CA ALA A 122 12.24 -15.42 3.26
C ALA A 122 11.53 -15.36 4.62
N SER A 123 10.37 -16.01 4.73
CA SER A 123 9.73 -16.26 6.02
C SER A 123 10.61 -17.20 6.84
N SER A 124 10.96 -16.80 8.07
CA SER A 124 11.81 -17.59 8.98
C SER A 124 10.99 -18.56 9.84
#